data_AF-A0A9X2YS95-F1
#
_entry.id   AF-A0A9X2YS95-F1
#
_cell.length_a   1.000
_cell.length_b   1.000
_cell.length_c   1.000
_cell.angle_alpha   90.00
_cell.angle_beta   90.00
_cell.angle_gamma   90.00
#
_symmetry.space_group_name_H-M   'P 1'
#
loop_
_entity.id
_entity.type
_entity.pdbx_description
1 polymer ?
#
loop_
_entity_poly.entity_id
_entity_poly.type
_entity_poly.pdbx_seq_one_letter_code
_entity_poly.pdbx_strand_id
1 'polypeptide(L)' 'PVKPPTAAEVAGALRQSAESAAGLAAQLSGYRAGLLGSIAAACTAAYLVALAPEESS' A
#
# COMPACT_ATOMS: atom_id res chain seq x y z
N PRO A 1 -22.26 2.35 -16.46
CA PRO A 1 -21.37 3.33 -15.81
C PRO A 1 -20.60 2.62 -14.69
N VAL A 2 -19.29 2.80 -14.59
CA VAL A 2 -18.49 2.22 -13.51
C VAL A 2 -18.72 3.04 -12.23
N LYS A 3 -19.08 2.37 -11.14
CA LYS A 3 -19.19 3.00 -9.82
C LYS A 3 -17.77 3.36 -9.33
N PRO A 4 -17.56 4.54 -8.73
CA PRO A 4 -16.28 4.85 -8.12
C PRO A 4 -15.94 3.84 -7.00
N PRO A 5 -14.65 3.51 -6.83
CA PRO A 5 -14.23 2.56 -5.81
C PRO A 5 -14.48 3.12 -4.39
N THR A 6 -14.77 2.21 -3.48
CA THR A 6 -14.89 2.51 -2.05
C THR A 6 -13.51 2.65 -1.39
N ALA A 7 -13.44 3.32 -0.24
CA ALA A 7 -12.19 3.44 0.53
C ALA A 7 -11.61 2.07 0.90
N ALA A 8 -12.46 1.08 1.19
CA ALA A 8 -12.05 -0.30 1.48
C ALA A 8 -11.40 -0.98 0.25
N GLU A 9 -11.95 -0.77 -0.94
CA GLU A 9 -11.36 -1.28 -2.19
C GLU A 9 -10.00 -0.63 -2.47
N VAL A 10 -9.87 0.68 -2.23
CA VAL A 10 -8.59 1.40 -2.37
C VAL A 10 -7.56 0.92 -1.34
N ALA A 11 -7.96 0.75 -0.07
CA ALA A 11 -7.10 0.21 0.98
C ALA A 11 -6.62 -1.21 0.66
N GLY A 12 -7.51 -2.06 0.13
CA GLY A 12 -7.15 -3.40 -0.35
C GLY A 12 -6.14 -3.39 -1.49
N ALA A 13 -6.31 -2.50 -2.47
CA ALA A 13 -5.38 -2.35 -3.59
C ALA A 13 -4.00 -1.81 -3.14
N LEU A 14 -3.98 -0.87 -2.20
CA LEU A 14 -2.76 -0.35 -1.59
C LEU A 14 -2.02 -1.43 -0.78
N ARG A 15 -2.75 -2.27 -0.03
CA ARG A 15 -2.16 -3.40 0.69
C ARG A 15 -1.47 -4.38 -0.26
N GLN A 16 -2.16 -4.81 -1.32
CA GLN A 16 -1.57 -5.69 -2.35
C GLN A 16 -0.32 -5.09 -3.00
N SER A 17 -0.35 -3.77 -3.25
CA SER A 17 0.80 -3.04 -3.79
C SER A 17 1.98 -3.02 -2.82
N ALA A 18 1.69 -2.80 -1.53
CA ALA A 18 2.70 -2.81 -0.48
C ALA A 18 3.37 -4.18 -0.31
N GLU A 19 2.56 -5.25 -0.25
CA GLU A 19 3.06 -6.62 -0.12
C GLU A 19 3.91 -7.04 -1.32
N SER A 20 3.46 -6.72 -2.54
CA SER A 20 4.21 -7.01 -3.76
C SER A 20 5.55 -6.26 -3.80
N ALA A 21 5.54 -4.97 -3.47
CA ALA A 21 6.77 -4.17 -3.43
C ALA A 21 7.74 -4.65 -2.33
N ALA A 22 7.23 -5.02 -1.16
CA ALA A 22 8.04 -5.58 -0.07
C ALA A 22 8.66 -6.92 -0.46
N GLY A 23 7.88 -7.81 -1.10
CA GLY A 23 8.37 -9.09 -1.61
C GLY A 23 9.50 -8.91 -2.63
N LEU A 24 9.34 -7.99 -3.57
CA LEU A 24 10.39 -7.66 -4.54
C LEU A 24 11.61 -7.00 -3.89
N ALA A 25 11.42 -6.12 -2.90
CA ALA A 25 12.51 -5.50 -2.16
C ALA A 25 13.38 -6.54 -1.45
N ALA A 26 12.77 -7.60 -0.90
CA ALA A 26 13.49 -8.70 -0.24
C ALA A 26 14.33 -9.56 -1.20
N GLN A 27 14.00 -9.56 -2.50
CA GLN A 27 14.73 -10.31 -3.53
C GLN A 27 15.83 -9.48 -4.22
N LEU A 28 15.92 -8.18 -3.93
CA LEU A 28 16.83 -7.25 -4.58
C LEU A 28 17.81 -6.64 -3.57
N SER A 29 18.78 -5.87 -4.05
CA SER A 29 19.74 -5.16 -3.21
C SER A 29 20.02 -3.74 -3.71
N GLY A 30 20.68 -2.94 -2.87
CA GLY A 30 21.07 -1.56 -3.19
C GLY A 30 19.88 -0.64 -3.45
N TYR A 31 20.03 0.26 -4.43
CA TYR A 31 19.03 1.29 -4.72
C TYR A 31 17.64 0.73 -5.04
N ARG A 32 17.56 -0.39 -5.77
CA ARG A 32 16.27 -1.00 -6.15
C ARG A 32 15.51 -1.53 -4.93
N ALA A 33 16.20 -2.20 -4.01
CA ALA A 33 15.60 -2.67 -2.77
C ALA A 33 15.11 -1.49 -1.92
N GLY A 34 15.93 -0.44 -1.79
CA GLY A 34 15.54 0.77 -1.06
C GLY A 34 14.34 1.50 -1.66
N LEU A 35 14.30 1.64 -2.99
CA LEU A 35 13.19 2.28 -3.69
C LEU A 35 11.88 1.50 -3.52
N LEU A 36 11.91 0.18 -3.71
CA LEU A 36 10.73 -0.67 -3.51
C LEU A 36 10.29 -0.71 -2.04
N GLY A 37 11.22 -0.70 -1.10
CA GLY A 37 10.92 -0.58 0.33
C GLY A 37 10.19 0.73 0.67
N SER A 38 10.61 1.85 0.07
CA SER A 38 9.94 3.15 0.24
C SER A 38 8.51 3.14 -0.32
N ILE A 39 8.30 2.52 -1.49
CA ILE A 39 6.96 2.35 -2.08
C ILE A 39 6.08 1.51 -1.14
N ALA A 40 6.59 0.38 -0.64
CA ALA A 40 5.86 -0.48 0.28
C ALA A 40 5.47 0.28 1.57
N ALA A 41 6.38 1.08 2.12
CA ALA A 41 6.13 1.92 3.29
C ALA A 41 5.07 3.00 3.02
N ALA A 42 5.14 3.69 1.88
CA ALA A 42 4.17 4.71 1.50
C ALA A 42 2.77 4.13 1.31
N CYS A 43 2.65 3.00 0.61
CA CYS A 43 1.37 2.30 0.46
C CYS A 43 0.82 1.84 1.82
N THR A 44 1.70 1.38 2.72
CA THR A 44 1.32 0.98 4.08
C THR A 44 0.81 2.13 4.92
N ALA A 45 1.50 3.26 4.92
CA ALA A 45 1.03 4.47 5.59
C ALA A 45 -0.32 4.94 5.03
N ALA A 46 -0.51 4.86 3.72
CA ALA A 46 -1.77 5.24 3.09
C ALA A 46 -2.94 4.36 3.56
N TYR A 47 -2.81 3.02 3.58
CA TYR A 47 -3.93 2.16 3.98
C TYR A 47 -4.11 2.03 5.50
N LEU A 48 -3.07 2.28 6.31
CA LEU A 48 -3.17 2.21 7.78
C LEU A 48 -3.55 3.53 8.43
N VAL A 49 -3.13 4.67 7.87
CA VAL A 49 -3.28 5.98 8.52
C VAL A 49 -4.22 6.88 7.74
N ALA A 50 -4.04 7.01 6.42
CA ALA A 50 -4.82 7.93 5.62
C ALA A 50 -6.22 7.40 5.28
N LEU A 51 -6.35 6.08 5.13
CA LEU A 51 -7.61 5.38 4.85
C LEU A 51 -8.02 4.46 6.00
N ALA A 52 -7.47 4.70 7.20
CA ALA A 52 -7.89 3.98 8.39
C ALA A 52 -9.42 3.99 8.44
N PRO A 53 -10.08 2.84 8.62
CA PRO A 53 -11.52 2.83 8.78
C PRO A 53 -11.82 3.75 9.96
N GLU A 54 -12.56 4.83 9.72
CA GLU A 54 -13.14 5.63 10.79
C GLU A 54 -13.97 4.64 11.63
N GLU A 55 -13.43 4.21 12.76
CA GLU A 55 -14.24 3.70 13.86
C GLU A 55 -15.09 4.89 14.29
N SER A 56 -16.25 5.00 13.64
CA SER A 56 -17.31 5.97 13.90
C SER A 56 -17.46 6.16 15.40
N SER A 57 -17.01 7.32 15.90
CA SER A 57 -17.34 7.84 17.21
C SER A 57 -18.69 8.56 17.18
#